data_AF-A0A6L9EC88-F1
#
_entry.id   AF-A0A6L9EC88-F1
#
_cell.length_a   1.000
_cell.length_b   1.000
_cell.length_c   1.000
_cell.angle_alpha   90.00
_cell.angle_beta   90.00
_cell.angle_gamma   90.00
#
_symmetry.space_group_name_H-M   'P 1'
#
loop_
_entity.id
_entity.type
_entity.pdbx_description
1 polymer ?
#
loop_
_entity_poly.entity_id
_entity_poly.type
_entity_poly.pdbx_seq_one_letter_code
_entity_poly.pdbx_strand_id
1 'polypeptide(L)' 'MREMQEILSEIILLTNHIEVEYPELYQFLEEQPMTIPTEDHPIIDKKTMKVYLEGLRQLLEHYVEEHHLRKA' A
#
# COMPACT_ATOMS: atom_id res chain seq x y z
N MET A 1 -17.43 13.13 -5.45
CA MET A 1 -17.14 11.74 -5.03
C MET A 1 -16.31 11.03 -6.10
N ARG A 2 -15.03 11.40 -6.29
CA ARG A 2 -14.13 10.73 -7.25
C ARG A 2 -12.76 10.44 -6.61
N GLU A 3 -12.24 11.42 -5.86
CA GLU A 3 -10.94 11.30 -5.19
C GLU A 3 -10.82 10.09 -4.23
N MET A 4 -11.88 9.70 -3.53
CA MET A 4 -11.81 8.55 -2.60
C MET A 4 -11.66 7.22 -3.35
N GLN A 5 -12.37 7.08 -4.47
CA GLN A 5 -12.25 5.89 -5.33
C GLN A 5 -10.91 5.85 -6.04
N GLU A 6 -10.35 7.01 -6.40
CA GLU A 6 -9.00 7.10 -6.97
C GLU A 6 -7.94 6.67 -5.96
N ILE A 7 -8.00 7.16 -4.72
CA ILE A 7 -7.07 6.76 -3.65
C ILE A 7 -7.18 5.25 -3.39
N LEU A 8 -8.40 4.71 -3.33
CA LEU A 8 -8.60 3.27 -3.17
C LEU A 8 -7.99 2.47 -4.32
N SER A 9 -8.21 2.94 -5.56
CA SER A 9 -7.66 2.30 -6.76
C SER A 9 -6.13 2.33 -6.74
N GLU A 10 -5.51 3.45 -6.36
CA GLU A 10 -4.06 3.53 -6.20
C GLU A 10 -3.54 2.58 -5.12
N ILE A 11 -4.22 2.46 -3.98
CA ILE A 11 -3.86 1.50 -2.93
C ILE A 11 -3.91 0.07 -3.47
N ILE A 12 -5.00 -0.31 -4.15
CA ILE A 12 -5.17 -1.64 -4.73
C ILE A 12 -4.08 -1.92 -5.77
N LEU A 13 -3.80 -0.97 -6.67
CA LEU A 13 -2.77 -1.13 -7.69
C LEU A 13 -1.39 -1.27 -7.09
N LEU A 14 -1.04 -0.45 -6.09
CA LEU A 14 0.25 -0.47 -5.44
C LEU A 14 0.44 -1.76 -4.63
N THR A 15 -0.58 -2.21 -3.89
CA THR A 15 -0.53 -3.48 -3.15
C THR A 15 -0.45 -4.68 -4.08
N ASN A 16 -1.18 -4.71 -5.20
CA ASN A 16 -1.02 -5.76 -6.22
C ASN A 16 0.38 -5.76 -6.83
N HIS A 17 0.93 -4.58 -7.13
CA HIS A 17 2.27 -4.47 -7.67
C HIS A 17 3.31 -4.99 -6.66
N ILE A 18 3.13 -4.69 -5.37
CA ILE A 18 3.97 -5.23 -4.29
C ILE A 18 3.78 -6.76 -4.20
N GLU A 19 2.57 -7.30 -4.28
CA GLU A 19 2.31 -8.74 -4.27
C GLU A 19 3.03 -9.49 -5.40
N VAL A 20 2.99 -8.93 -6.61
CA VAL A 20 3.53 -9.58 -7.82
C VAL A 20 5.04 -9.40 -7.94
N GLU A 21 5.54 -8.18 -7.77
CA GLU A 21 6.96 -7.85 -8.00
C GLU A 21 7.80 -8.00 -6.72
N TYR A 22 7.19 -7.85 -5.55
CA TYR A 22 7.86 -7.84 -4.24
C TYR A 22 7.11 -8.68 -3.20
N PRO A 23 6.85 -9.98 -3.46
CA PRO A 23 6.08 -10.84 -2.56
C PRO A 23 6.66 -10.89 -1.14
N GLU A 24 7.96 -10.65 -1.01
CA GLU A 24 8.68 -10.51 0.26
C GLU A 24 8.12 -9.37 1.11
N LEU A 25 7.90 -8.18 0.52
CA LEU A 25 7.26 -7.04 1.18
C LEU A 25 5.79 -7.31 1.47
N TYR A 26 5.10 -8.01 0.57
CA TYR A 26 3.70 -8.37 0.74
C TYR A 26 3.48 -9.30 1.95
N GLN A 27 4.40 -10.21 2.21
CA GLN A 27 4.35 -11.07 3.39
C GLN A 27 4.42 -10.28 4.71
N PHE A 28 5.16 -9.16 4.74
CA PHE A 28 5.17 -8.26 5.89
C PHE A 28 3.87 -7.43 6.01
N LEU A 29 3.18 -7.20 4.90
CA LEU A 29 1.88 -6.54 4.87
C LEU A 29 0.76 -7.45 5.40
N GLU A 30 0.81 -8.77 5.15
CA GLU A 30 -0.17 -9.73 5.69
C GLU A 30 -0.15 -9.79 7.24
N GLU A 31 1.02 -9.59 7.87
CA GLU A 31 1.12 -9.57 9.35
C GLU A 31 0.53 -8.30 9.97
N GLN A 32 0.31 -7.25 9.17
CA GLN A 32 -0.43 -6.05 9.57
C GLN A 32 -1.70 -5.96 8.73
N PRO A 33 -2.79 -6.66 9.11
CA PRO A 33 -4.07 -6.52 8.43
C PRO A 33 -4.60 -5.10 8.69
N MET A 34 -4.17 -4.14 7.88
CA MET A 34 -4.88 -2.89 7.75
C MET A 34 -6.12 -3.26 6.96
N THR A 35 -7.19 -3.51 7.71
CA THR A 35 -8.52 -3.84 7.20
C THR A 35 -8.87 -2.80 6.14
N ILE A 36 -8.70 -3.15 4.87
CA ILE A 36 -9.32 -2.45 3.75
C ILE A 36 -10.81 -2.43 4.13
N PRO A 37 -11.46 -1.26 4.11
CA PRO A 37 -12.85 -1.19 4.51
C PRO A 37 -13.65 -1.87 3.41
N THR A 38 -14.04 -3.11 3.65
CA THR A 38 -15.18 -3.70 2.95
C THR A 38 -16.43 -2.92 3.34
N GLU A 39 -17.52 -3.04 2.57
CA GLU A 39 -18.79 -2.32 2.81
C GLU A 39 -19.31 -2.42 4.27
N ASP A 40 -18.81 -3.39 5.05
CA ASP A 40 -19.08 -3.62 6.48
C ASP A 40 -18.28 -2.74 7.48
N HIS A 41 -17.17 -2.12 7.08
CA HIS A 41 -16.32 -1.28 7.96
C HIS A 41 -16.21 0.17 7.45
N PRO A 42 -17.28 0.99 7.55
CA PRO A 42 -17.39 2.28 6.86
C PRO A 42 -16.54 3.44 7.44
N ILE A 43 -15.58 3.19 8.34
CA ILE A 43 -14.81 4.25 9.01
C ILE A 43 -13.34 4.19 8.61
N ILE A 44 -13.05 4.32 7.32
CA ILE A 44 -11.73 4.80 6.92
C ILE A 44 -11.91 6.20 6.36
N ASP A 45 -11.52 7.16 7.18
CA ASP A 45 -11.43 8.55 6.78
C ASP A 45 -10.50 8.68 5.57
N LYS A 46 -10.83 9.57 4.63
CA LYS A 46 -9.99 9.88 3.45
C LYS A 46 -8.52 10.14 3.84
N LYS A 47 -8.31 10.71 5.03
CA LYS A 47 -6.99 10.94 5.61
C LYS A 47 -6.23 9.64 5.87
N THR A 48 -6.88 8.64 6.47
CA THR A 48 -6.28 7.34 6.75
C THR A 48 -5.90 6.60 5.47
N MET A 49 -6.75 6.64 4.44
CA MET A 49 -6.43 6.06 3.12
C MET A 49 -5.19 6.72 2.50
N LYS A 50 -5.10 8.06 2.56
CA LYS A 50 -3.93 8.79 2.05
C LYS A 50 -2.67 8.46 2.82
N VAL A 51 -2.74 8.43 4.15
CA VAL A 51 -1.60 8.06 5.00
C VAL A 51 -1.14 6.65 4.71
N TYR A 52 -2.07 5.71 4.47
CA TYR A 52 -1.72 4.35 4.11
C TYR A 52 -1.06 4.26 2.73
N LEU A 53 -1.61 4.94 1.71
CA LEU A 53 -1.02 5.00 0.38
C LEU A 53 0.40 5.59 0.41
N GLU A 54 0.60 6.65 1.20
CA GLU A 54 1.90 7.28 1.38
C GLU A 54 2.88 6.33 2.08
N GLY A 55 2.44 5.63 3.13
CA GLY A 55 3.26 4.62 3.81
C GLY A 55 3.69 3.47 2.90
N LEU A 56 2.78 2.96 2.06
CA LEU A 56 3.10 1.93 1.05
C LEU A 56 4.11 2.44 0.02
N ARG A 57 3.94 3.69 -0.46
CA ARG A 57 4.89 4.30 -1.40
C ARG A 57 6.27 4.46 -0.78
N GLN A 58 6.35 4.94 0.46
CA GLN A 58 7.62 5.07 1.17
C GLN A 58 8.28 3.72 1.44
N LEU A 59 7.51 2.71 1.82
CA LEU A 59 8.02 1.34 2.00
C LEU A 59 8.63 0.81 0.70
N LEU A 60 7.91 0.97 -0.41
CA LEU A 60 8.38 0.54 -1.72
C LEU A 60 9.61 1.33 -2.16
N GLU A 61 9.61 2.65 -1.98
CA GLU A 61 10.74 3.53 -2.32
C GLU A 61 11.99 3.14 -1.52
N HIS A 62 11.88 3.00 -0.19
CA HIS A 62 12.98 2.55 0.65
C HIS A 62 13.49 1.17 0.24
N TYR A 63 12.58 0.23 -0.03
CA TYR A 63 12.99 -1.10 -0.48
C TYR A 63 13.70 -1.05 -1.83
N VAL A 64 13.18 -0.30 -2.80
CA VAL A 64 13.81 -0.14 -4.11
C VAL A 64 15.17 0.54 -3.95
N GLU A 65 15.27 1.60 -3.15
CA GLU A 65 16.54 2.27 -2.85
C GLU A 65 17.55 1.30 -2.22
N GLU A 66 17.19 0.62 -1.13
CA GLU A 66 18.07 -0.35 -0.47
C GLU A 66 18.47 -1.51 -1.38
N HIS A 67 17.51 -2.03 -2.16
CA HIS A 67 17.74 -3.13 -3.08
C HIS A 67 18.55 -2.71 -4.31
N HIS A 68 18.44 -1.44 -4.73
CA HIS A 68 19.25 -0.85 -5.79
C HIS A 68 20.67 -0.52 -5.29
N LEU A 69 20.80 -0.04 -4.04
CA LEU A 69 22.08 0.18 -3.35
C LEU A 69 22.86 -1.11 -3.12
N ARG A 70 22.18 -2.23 -2.86
CA ARG A 70 22.84 -3.56 -2.71
C ARG A 70 23.31 -4.18 -4.02
N LYS A 71 22.90 -3.64 -5.18
CA LYS A 71 23.32 -4.11 -6.52
C LYS A 71 24.45 -3.27 -7.15
N ALA A 72 24.94 -2.23 -6.46
CA ALA A 72 26.02 -1.36 -6.94
C ALA A 72 27.41 -1.79 -6.47
#